data_AF-A0A6G1KNT1-F1
#
_entry.id   AF-A0A6G1KNT1-F1
#
_cell.length_a   1.000
_cell.length_b   1.000
_cell.length_c   1.000
_cell.angle_alpha   90.00
_cell.angle_beta   90.00
_cell.angle_gamma   90.00
#
_symmetry.space_group_name_H-M   'P 1'
#
loop_
_entity.id
_entity.type
_entity.pdbx_description
1 polymer ?
#
loop_
_entity_poly.entity_id
_entity_poly.type
_entity_poly.pdbx_seq_one_letter_code
_entity_poly.pdbx_strand_id
1 'polypeptide(L)'
;MDGQDTRGASNPVKPRPKFFYRLFHFFGGGIYAPDSSTFDPIETLLNAEDPEERDRLTEQWRDHRLAELSFVGVVSALLAGVLTSTGSWPNISSGSQDAWYVRTSWYCGIILSLFSLLAAADQTVRLHRMSSHRNALNNIRNLLAMPDGKRRRSKSSHRLKPKTSQVYAWQLPVIFLTTATVAMIVGMFLHVWNAPSGLNWADDNVKVAVVFSVVAVLSIGIFFAGQATMYVPDDEVE
;
A
#
# COMPACT_ATOMS: atom_id res chain seq x y z
N MET A 1 -13.60 55.14 -25.33
CA MET A 1 -12.39 55.21 -24.48
C MET A 1 -12.91 55.03 -23.06
N ASP A 2 -12.75 53.90 -22.36
CA ASP A 2 -11.83 52.79 -22.55
C ASP A 2 -12.46 51.48 -22.06
N GLY A 3 -12.33 50.44 -22.87
CA GLY A 3 -12.59 49.06 -22.45
C GLY A 3 -11.34 48.51 -21.76
N GLN A 4 -11.48 48.08 -20.51
CA GLN A 4 -10.42 47.34 -19.83
C GLN A 4 -10.50 45.87 -20.21
N ASP A 5 -9.56 45.49 -21.08
CA ASP A 5 -9.15 44.12 -21.39
C ASP A 5 -8.62 43.45 -20.11
N THR A 6 -9.35 42.50 -19.55
CA THR A 6 -8.85 41.59 -18.50
C THR A 6 -8.40 40.27 -19.12
N ARG A 7 -7.51 40.34 -20.12
CA ARG A 7 -6.81 39.18 -20.67
C ARG A 7 -5.46 39.03 -19.98
N GLY A 8 -5.35 38.05 -19.10
CA GLY A 8 -4.04 37.59 -18.60
C GLY A 8 -3.94 37.31 -17.11
N ALA A 9 -4.93 36.68 -16.49
CA ALA A 9 -4.68 35.98 -15.23
C ALA A 9 -3.96 34.67 -15.58
N SER A 10 -2.63 34.68 -15.64
CA SER A 10 -1.84 33.45 -15.65
C SER A 10 -2.15 32.71 -14.35
N ASN A 11 -2.87 31.59 -14.43
CA ASN A 11 -3.03 30.69 -13.30
C ASN A 11 -1.63 30.39 -12.72
N PRO A 12 -1.41 30.55 -11.40
CA PRO A 12 -0.14 30.21 -10.82
C PRO A 12 0.08 28.71 -11.02
N VAL A 13 1.01 28.37 -11.92
CA VAL A 13 1.47 26.99 -12.10
C VAL A 13 2.11 26.57 -10.78
N LYS A 14 1.34 25.87 -9.93
CA LYS A 14 1.86 25.30 -8.68
C LYS A 14 3.09 24.45 -9.05
N PRO A 15 4.25 24.64 -8.39
CA PRO A 15 5.44 23.90 -8.72
C PRO A 15 5.17 22.41 -8.56
N ARG A 16 5.37 21.65 -9.65
CA ARG A 16 5.22 20.19 -9.65
C ARG A 16 6.04 19.61 -8.49
N PRO A 17 5.45 18.83 -7.57
CA PRO A 17 6.18 18.30 -6.43
C PRO A 17 7.35 17.44 -6.92
N LYS A 18 8.52 17.63 -6.29
CA LYS A 18 9.75 16.89 -6.59
C LYS A 18 9.51 15.39 -6.42
N PHE A 19 10.19 14.57 -7.21
CA PHE A 19 10.06 13.10 -7.24
C PHE A 19 10.09 12.45 -5.84
N PHE A 20 11.03 12.84 -4.98
CA PHE A 20 11.11 12.34 -3.61
C PHE A 20 9.89 12.69 -2.74
N TYR A 21 9.27 13.85 -2.96
CA TYR A 21 8.06 14.24 -2.21
C TYR A 21 6.87 13.38 -2.63
N ARG A 22 6.74 13.05 -3.92
CA ARG A 22 5.74 12.08 -4.41
C ARG A 22 6.01 10.68 -3.90
N LEU A 23 7.29 10.29 -3.78
CA LEU A 23 7.70 9.01 -3.21
C LEU A 23 7.31 8.89 -1.73
N PHE A 24 7.66 9.88 -0.92
CA PHE A 24 7.27 9.93 0.49
C PHE A 24 5.75 10.07 0.66
N HIS A 25 5.05 10.72 -0.26
CA HIS A 25 3.59 10.77 -0.27
C HIS A 25 2.96 9.44 -0.71
N PHE A 26 3.57 8.69 -1.63
CA PHE A 26 3.08 7.37 -2.01
C PHE A 26 3.21 6.37 -0.86
N PHE A 27 4.39 6.30 -0.24
CA PHE A 27 4.58 5.45 0.93
C PHE A 27 3.78 6.00 2.12
N GLY A 28 3.99 7.25 2.51
CA GLY A 28 3.39 7.85 3.71
C GLY A 28 1.92 8.25 3.59
N GLY A 29 1.40 8.44 2.38
CA GLY A 29 0.05 8.95 2.08
C GLY A 29 -0.82 8.00 1.25
N GLY A 30 -0.23 7.08 0.49
CA GLY A 30 -0.94 6.08 -0.33
C GLY A 30 -1.04 4.69 0.31
N ILE A 31 0.03 4.25 1.00
CA ILE A 31 0.11 2.92 1.63
C ILE A 31 0.00 3.00 3.16
N TYR A 32 0.76 3.89 3.81
CA TYR A 32 0.85 3.97 5.29
C TYR A 32 -0.10 5.00 5.92
N ALA A 33 -0.62 5.97 5.17
CA ALA A 33 -1.81 6.72 5.53
C ALA A 33 -2.91 6.43 4.51
N PRO A 34 -4.18 6.33 4.93
CA PRO A 34 -5.28 6.16 4.00
C PRO A 34 -5.40 7.43 3.16
N ASP A 35 -5.12 7.30 1.87
CA ASP A 35 -5.26 8.40 0.91
C ASP A 35 -6.73 8.77 0.67
N SER A 36 -6.93 9.90 -0.01
CA SER A 36 -8.20 10.27 -0.65
C SER A 36 -8.83 9.07 -1.38
N SER A 37 -8.02 8.29 -2.12
CA SER A 37 -8.47 7.11 -2.87
C SER A 37 -9.14 6.00 -2.05
N THR A 38 -8.82 5.83 -0.76
CA THR A 38 -9.53 4.85 0.11
C THR A 38 -10.64 5.51 0.90
N PHE A 39 -10.46 6.78 1.28
CA PHE A 39 -11.41 7.51 2.12
C PHE A 39 -12.64 8.00 1.33
N ASP A 40 -12.43 8.53 0.13
CA ASP A 40 -13.45 9.20 -0.69
C ASP A 40 -14.53 8.26 -1.22
N PRO A 41 -14.22 7.03 -1.68
CA PRO A 41 -15.27 6.08 -2.05
C PRO A 41 -16.15 5.71 -0.85
N ILE A 42 -15.56 5.61 0.34
CA ILE A 42 -16.30 5.30 1.58
C ILE A 42 -17.15 6.52 2.01
N GLU A 43 -16.64 7.73 1.89
CA GLU A 43 -17.44 8.93 2.15
C GLU A 43 -18.60 9.05 1.15
N THR A 44 -18.34 8.79 -0.14
CA THR A 44 -19.34 8.86 -1.21
C THR A 44 -20.45 7.84 -1.01
N LEU A 45 -20.12 6.57 -0.75
CA LEU A 45 -21.12 5.54 -0.51
C LEU A 45 -21.92 5.76 0.78
N LEU A 46 -21.37 6.46 1.78
CA LEU A 46 -22.09 6.76 3.02
C LEU A 46 -23.05 7.95 2.88
N ASN A 47 -22.76 8.87 1.95
CA ASN A 47 -23.51 10.11 1.77
C ASN A 47 -24.34 10.18 0.48
N ALA A 48 -24.40 9.11 -0.32
CA ALA A 48 -25.28 9.04 -1.48
C ALA A 48 -26.75 9.29 -1.06
N GLU A 49 -27.41 10.22 -1.76
CA GLU A 49 -28.76 10.69 -1.44
C GLU A 49 -29.83 9.64 -1.76
N ASP A 50 -29.67 8.97 -2.92
CA ASP A 50 -30.55 7.93 -3.38
C ASP A 50 -30.25 6.58 -2.67
N PRO A 51 -31.25 5.94 -2.01
CA PRO A 51 -31.07 4.64 -1.36
C PRO A 51 -30.60 3.53 -2.30
N GLU A 52 -31.08 3.48 -3.54
CA GLU A 52 -30.70 2.45 -4.51
C GLU A 52 -29.25 2.62 -4.96
N GLU A 53 -28.85 3.85 -5.28
CA GLU A 53 -27.46 4.16 -5.60
C GLU A 53 -26.53 3.83 -4.44
N ARG A 54 -26.95 4.15 -3.22
CA ARG A 54 -26.18 3.81 -2.03
C ARG A 54 -25.95 2.30 -1.94
N ASP A 55 -27.00 1.50 -2.19
CA ASP A 55 -26.96 0.02 -2.13
C ASP A 55 -25.98 -0.52 -3.17
N ARG A 56 -26.07 -0.02 -4.41
CA ARG A 56 -25.14 -0.35 -5.49
C ARG A 56 -23.69 -0.02 -5.17
N LEU A 57 -23.40 1.18 -4.66
CA LEU A 57 -22.03 1.58 -4.29
C LEU A 57 -21.47 0.74 -3.14
N THR A 58 -22.32 0.34 -2.19
CA THR A 58 -21.91 -0.51 -1.07
C THR A 58 -21.59 -1.93 -1.52
N GLU A 59 -22.39 -2.47 -2.45
CA GLU A 59 -22.13 -3.76 -3.09
C GLU A 59 -20.83 -3.75 -3.90
N GLN A 60 -20.64 -2.73 -4.73
CA GLN A 60 -19.40 -2.59 -5.52
C GLN A 60 -18.17 -2.47 -4.62
N TRP A 61 -18.24 -1.69 -3.55
CA TRP A 61 -17.15 -1.58 -2.57
C TRP A 61 -16.83 -2.93 -1.92
N ARG A 62 -17.86 -3.68 -1.50
CA ARG A 62 -17.70 -5.02 -0.89
C ARG A 62 -16.98 -5.95 -1.84
N ASP A 63 -17.42 -6.02 -3.09
CA ASP A 63 -16.89 -6.95 -4.08
C ASP A 63 -15.45 -6.62 -4.47
N HIS A 64 -15.16 -5.33 -4.69
CA HIS A 64 -13.79 -4.86 -4.93
C HIS A 64 -12.87 -5.15 -3.73
N ARG A 65 -13.35 -4.92 -2.51
CA ARG A 65 -12.57 -5.19 -1.30
C ARG A 65 -12.31 -6.68 -1.10
N LEU A 66 -13.29 -7.55 -1.37
CA LEU A 66 -13.10 -9.00 -1.33
C LEU A 66 -12.08 -9.47 -2.38
N ALA A 67 -12.15 -8.94 -3.60
CA ALA A 67 -11.19 -9.25 -4.66
C ALA A 67 -9.77 -8.80 -4.28
N GLU A 68 -9.63 -7.59 -3.73
CA GLU A 68 -8.35 -7.06 -3.23
C GLU A 68 -7.77 -7.95 -2.11
N LEU A 69 -8.57 -8.32 -1.11
CA LEU A 69 -8.12 -9.17 0.00
C LEU A 69 -7.70 -10.57 -0.48
N SER A 70 -8.43 -11.15 -1.43
CA SER A 70 -8.07 -12.43 -2.04
C SER A 70 -6.73 -12.34 -2.78
N PHE A 71 -6.54 -11.29 -3.58
CA PHE A 71 -5.28 -11.03 -4.28
C PHE A 71 -4.12 -10.85 -3.29
N VAL A 72 -4.29 -10.01 -2.26
CA VAL A 72 -3.27 -9.80 -1.22
C VAL A 72 -2.94 -11.11 -0.50
N GLY A 73 -3.93 -11.94 -0.18
CA GLY A 73 -3.72 -13.25 0.43
C GLY A 73 -2.81 -14.15 -0.42
N VAL A 74 -3.05 -14.24 -1.73
CA VAL A 74 -2.21 -15.03 -2.65
C VAL A 74 -0.78 -14.48 -2.69
N VAL A 75 -0.63 -13.16 -2.87
CA VAL A 75 0.69 -12.52 -2.97
C VAL A 75 1.49 -12.68 -1.66
N SER A 76 0.85 -12.55 -0.50
CA SER A 76 1.49 -12.72 0.80
C SER A 76 1.95 -14.15 1.06
N ALA A 77 1.23 -15.16 0.58
CA ALA A 77 1.67 -16.55 0.64
C ALA A 77 2.90 -16.81 -0.24
N LEU A 78 2.88 -16.28 -1.47
CA LEU A 78 4.02 -16.37 -2.39
C LEU A 78 5.26 -15.68 -1.82
N LEU A 79 5.10 -14.46 -1.28
CA LEU A 79 6.21 -13.72 -0.68
C LEU A 79 6.80 -14.44 0.53
N ALA A 80 5.97 -15.03 1.40
CA ALA A 80 6.44 -15.83 2.53
C ALA A 80 7.25 -17.06 2.06
N GLY A 81 6.81 -17.72 0.98
CA GLY A 81 7.54 -18.83 0.35
C GLY A 81 8.90 -18.39 -0.19
N VAL A 82 8.94 -17.28 -0.92
CA VAL A 82 10.19 -16.70 -1.44
C VAL A 82 11.14 -16.37 -0.29
N LEU A 83 10.68 -15.63 0.73
CA LEU A 83 11.47 -15.27 1.91
C LEU A 83 12.07 -16.48 2.65
N THR A 84 11.28 -17.55 2.79
CA THR A 84 11.73 -18.78 3.45
C THR A 84 12.78 -19.50 2.61
N SER A 85 12.56 -19.60 1.29
CA SER A 85 13.52 -20.24 0.39
C SER A 85 14.83 -19.47 0.28
N THR A 86 14.80 -18.13 0.24
CA THR A 86 16.00 -17.30 0.15
C THR A 86 16.84 -17.39 1.42
N GLY A 87 16.21 -17.51 2.60
CA GLY A 87 16.91 -17.75 3.86
C GLY A 87 17.58 -19.12 3.96
N SER A 88 17.30 -20.05 3.04
CA SER A 88 17.87 -21.40 2.98
C SER A 88 19.02 -21.56 1.98
N TRP A 89 19.35 -20.51 1.22
CA TRP A 89 20.41 -20.57 0.22
C TRP A 89 21.79 -20.79 0.85
N PRO A 90 22.72 -21.45 0.12
CA PRO A 90 24.09 -21.58 0.59
C PRO A 90 24.68 -20.19 0.80
N ASN A 91 25.27 -19.95 1.97
CA ASN A 91 25.90 -18.67 2.29
C ASN A 91 26.92 -18.30 1.20
N ILE A 92 26.70 -17.18 0.52
CA ILE A 92 27.70 -16.54 -0.36
C ILE A 92 28.86 -15.96 0.45
N SER A 93 28.74 -15.87 1.77
CA SER A 93 29.84 -15.48 2.65
C SER A 93 30.86 -16.61 2.79
N SER A 94 32.11 -16.33 2.40
CA SER A 94 33.24 -17.21 2.64
C SER A 94 33.46 -17.41 4.15
N GLY A 95 32.90 -18.48 4.71
CA GLY A 95 33.26 -19.04 6.03
C GLY A 95 32.83 -18.25 7.27
N SER A 96 32.45 -16.97 7.17
CA SER A 96 31.86 -16.21 8.28
C SER A 96 30.34 -16.32 8.24
N GLN A 97 29.72 -16.69 9.38
CA GLN A 97 28.27 -16.72 9.50
C GLN A 97 27.65 -15.41 8.99
N ASP A 98 26.59 -15.53 8.18
CA ASP A 98 25.75 -14.40 7.78
C ASP A 98 25.49 -13.46 8.96
N ALA A 99 25.70 -12.18 8.73
CA ALA A 99 25.59 -11.19 9.77
C ALA A 99 24.17 -11.16 10.36
N TRP A 100 24.06 -11.01 11.69
CA TRP A 100 22.79 -11.20 12.41
C TRP A 100 21.66 -10.31 11.87
N TYR A 101 21.98 -9.09 11.42
CA TYR A 101 21.02 -8.16 10.83
C TYR A 101 20.37 -8.68 9.53
N VAL A 102 21.13 -9.43 8.71
CA VAL A 102 20.60 -10.07 7.50
C VAL A 102 19.55 -11.10 7.88
N ARG A 103 19.87 -12.01 8.82
CA ARG A 103 18.93 -13.03 9.31
C ARG A 103 17.69 -12.43 9.96
N THR A 104 17.87 -11.41 10.79
CA THR A 104 16.74 -10.68 11.41
C THR A 104 15.82 -10.07 10.37
N SER A 105 16.36 -9.48 9.29
CA SER A 105 15.54 -8.90 8.22
C SER A 105 14.65 -9.95 7.53
N TRP A 106 15.18 -11.16 7.30
CA TRP A 106 14.41 -12.28 6.74
C TRP A 106 13.29 -12.73 7.68
N TYR A 107 13.59 -12.94 8.96
CA TYR A 107 12.59 -13.36 9.94
C TYR A 107 11.48 -12.31 10.12
N CYS A 108 11.84 -11.02 10.17
CA CYS A 108 10.87 -9.94 10.21
C CYS A 108 9.99 -9.94 8.95
N GLY A 109 10.57 -10.10 7.76
CA GLY A 109 9.82 -10.21 6.52
C GLY A 109 8.82 -11.38 6.52
N ILE A 110 9.24 -12.57 6.98
CA ILE A 110 8.38 -13.76 7.05
C ILE A 110 7.21 -13.51 8.00
N ILE A 111 7.47 -12.99 9.20
CA ILE A 111 6.43 -12.69 10.18
C ILE A 111 5.43 -11.68 9.59
N LEU A 112 5.91 -10.58 9.00
CA LEU A 112 5.04 -9.58 8.38
C LEU A 112 4.21 -10.16 7.24
N SER A 113 4.78 -11.01 6.39
CA SER A 113 4.07 -11.67 5.29
C SER A 113 2.98 -12.63 5.81
N LEU A 114 3.26 -13.37 6.87
CA LEU A 114 2.27 -14.24 7.52
C LEU A 114 1.13 -13.44 8.17
N PHE A 115 1.45 -12.33 8.84
CA PHE A 115 0.42 -11.45 9.40
C PHE A 115 -0.41 -10.77 8.31
N SER A 116 0.18 -10.43 7.16
CA SER A 116 -0.59 -9.96 5.99
C SER A 116 -1.57 -11.03 5.50
N LEU A 117 -1.10 -12.27 5.32
CA LEU A 117 -1.93 -13.40 4.91
C LEU A 117 -3.08 -13.65 5.91
N LEU A 118 -2.78 -13.68 7.21
CA LEU A 118 -3.77 -13.87 8.27
C LEU A 118 -4.79 -12.73 8.30
N ALA A 119 -4.34 -11.48 8.19
CA ALA A 119 -5.22 -10.33 8.17
C ALA A 119 -6.13 -10.34 6.93
N ALA A 120 -5.60 -10.69 5.75
CA ALA A 120 -6.40 -10.82 4.53
C ALA A 120 -7.45 -11.93 4.66
N ALA A 121 -7.08 -13.08 5.21
CA ALA A 121 -7.99 -14.20 5.44
C ALA A 121 -9.09 -13.86 6.46
N ASP A 122 -8.73 -13.30 7.61
CA ASP A 122 -9.69 -12.92 8.66
C ASP A 122 -10.68 -11.86 8.13
N GLN A 123 -10.19 -10.84 7.45
CA GLN A 123 -11.03 -9.79 6.86
C GLN A 123 -11.96 -10.33 5.78
N THR A 124 -11.48 -11.26 4.94
CA THR A 124 -12.31 -11.93 3.93
C THR A 124 -13.44 -12.71 4.58
N VAL A 125 -13.13 -13.55 5.57
CA VAL A 125 -14.14 -14.34 6.29
C VAL A 125 -15.14 -13.44 7.01
N ARG A 126 -14.66 -12.40 7.69
CA ARG A 126 -15.52 -11.45 8.40
C ARG A 126 -16.45 -10.72 7.43
N LEU A 127 -15.94 -10.25 6.29
CA LEU A 127 -16.73 -9.56 5.28
C LEU A 127 -17.74 -10.52 4.62
N HIS A 128 -17.35 -11.76 4.33
CA HIS A 128 -18.25 -12.77 3.78
C HIS A 128 -19.39 -13.11 4.76
N ARG A 129 -19.07 -13.29 6.05
CA ARG A 129 -20.06 -13.50 7.12
C ARG A 129 -21.01 -12.30 7.28
N MET A 130 -20.52 -11.07 7.13
CA MET A 130 -21.40 -9.89 7.18
C MET A 130 -22.30 -9.80 5.94
N SER A 131 -21.79 -10.24 4.79
CA SER A 131 -22.48 -10.17 3.50
C SER A 131 -23.61 -11.20 3.35
N SER A 132 -23.59 -12.27 4.13
CA SER A 132 -24.66 -13.29 4.12
C SER A 132 -25.92 -12.89 4.91
N HIS A 133 -25.93 -11.74 5.59
CA HIS A 133 -27.10 -11.29 6.36
C HIS A 133 -28.13 -10.59 5.46
N ARG A 134 -29.42 -10.71 5.79
CA ARG A 134 -30.53 -10.01 5.08
C ARG A 134 -30.34 -8.50 5.00
N ASN A 135 -29.67 -7.90 5.99
CA ASN A 135 -29.34 -6.47 6.06
C ASN A 135 -27.85 -6.20 5.81
N ALA A 136 -27.19 -7.02 4.98
CA ALA A 136 -25.74 -6.97 4.73
C ALA A 136 -25.21 -5.57 4.41
N LEU A 137 -25.83 -4.87 3.45
CA LEU A 137 -25.39 -3.54 3.01
C LEU A 137 -25.47 -2.50 4.14
N ASN A 138 -26.53 -2.56 4.94
CA ASN A 138 -26.68 -1.68 6.11
C ASN A 138 -25.66 -2.00 7.20
N ASN A 139 -25.35 -3.27 7.43
CA ASN A 139 -24.33 -3.68 8.40
C ASN A 139 -22.92 -3.24 7.97
N ILE A 140 -22.60 -3.34 6.67
CA ILE A 140 -21.33 -2.87 6.11
C ILE A 140 -21.20 -1.35 6.29
N ARG A 141 -22.23 -0.59 5.95
CA ARG A 141 -22.23 0.87 6.18
C ARG A 141 -22.09 1.23 7.65
N ASN A 142 -22.79 0.52 8.53
CA ASN A 142 -22.67 0.75 9.96
C ASN A 142 -21.24 0.46 10.43
N LEU A 143 -20.59 -0.58 9.94
CA LEU A 143 -19.19 -0.85 10.26
C LEU A 143 -18.25 0.26 9.76
N LEU A 144 -18.48 0.78 8.55
CA LEU A 144 -17.67 1.84 7.93
C LEU A 144 -17.90 3.22 8.59
N ALA A 145 -19.14 3.50 9.01
CA ALA A 145 -19.54 4.75 9.65
C ALA A 145 -19.29 4.76 11.17
N MET A 146 -19.80 3.77 11.92
CA MET A 146 -19.71 3.69 13.40
C MET A 146 -20.02 2.29 13.97
N PRO A 147 -19.10 1.72 14.77
CA PRO A 147 -19.41 0.56 15.62
C PRO A 147 -20.36 0.87 16.79
N ASP A 148 -20.35 2.10 17.34
CA ASP A 148 -20.94 2.43 18.66
C ASP A 148 -22.19 3.35 18.61
N GLY A 149 -22.92 3.37 17.50
CA GLY A 149 -24.27 3.99 17.43
C GLY A 149 -24.35 5.53 17.47
N LYS A 150 -23.24 6.28 17.56
CA LYS A 150 -23.25 7.76 17.53
C LYS A 150 -22.78 8.32 16.18
N ARG A 151 -23.73 8.79 15.35
CA ARG A 151 -23.50 9.49 14.07
C ARG A 151 -22.65 10.75 14.25
N ARG A 152 -21.33 10.64 14.13
CA ARG A 152 -20.38 11.75 14.07
C ARG A 152 -20.49 12.41 12.69
N ARG A 153 -21.46 13.31 12.57
CA ARG A 153 -21.58 14.21 11.40
C ARG A 153 -20.49 15.27 11.47
N SER A 154 -19.92 15.61 10.32
CA SER A 154 -19.02 16.76 10.22
C SER A 154 -19.74 18.02 10.70
N LYS A 155 -19.17 18.74 11.69
CA LYS A 155 -19.77 19.98 12.22
C LYS A 155 -19.97 21.07 11.15
N SER A 156 -19.21 21.01 10.06
CA SER A 156 -19.24 22.00 8.98
C SER A 156 -20.06 21.61 7.75
N SER A 157 -20.32 20.31 7.54
CA SER A 157 -20.85 19.80 6.25
C SER A 157 -22.01 18.81 6.42
N HIS A 158 -22.37 18.45 7.65
CA HIS A 158 -23.44 17.47 7.96
C HIS A 158 -23.26 16.05 7.39
N ARG A 159 -22.20 15.81 6.61
CA ARG A 159 -21.80 14.52 6.05
C ARG A 159 -21.36 13.50 7.11
N LEU A 160 -21.69 12.24 6.86
CA LEU A 160 -21.18 11.07 7.59
C LEU A 160 -19.72 10.86 7.21
N LYS A 161 -18.83 10.89 8.21
CA LYS A 161 -17.40 10.65 7.98
C LYS A 161 -17.03 9.18 8.25
N PRO A 162 -16.23 8.53 7.39
CA PRO A 162 -15.62 7.24 7.68
C PRO A 162 -14.81 7.30 8.98
N LYS A 163 -14.84 6.23 9.79
CA LYS A 163 -13.95 6.12 10.95
C LYS A 163 -12.55 5.76 10.48
N THR A 164 -11.59 6.67 10.66
CA THR A 164 -10.19 6.47 10.25
C THR A 164 -9.60 5.15 10.75
N SER A 165 -9.88 4.74 11.99
CA SER A 165 -9.38 3.46 12.53
C SER A 165 -9.91 2.23 11.78
N GLN A 166 -11.14 2.27 11.24
CA GLN A 166 -11.68 1.18 10.42
C GLN A 166 -11.01 1.17 9.06
N VAL A 167 -10.79 2.35 8.46
CA VAL A 167 -10.04 2.46 7.20
C VAL A 167 -8.64 1.88 7.35
N TYR A 168 -7.93 2.21 8.44
CA TYR A 168 -6.63 1.60 8.76
C TYR A 168 -6.72 0.08 8.93
N ALA A 169 -7.76 -0.43 9.60
CA ALA A 169 -7.93 -1.87 9.77
C ALA A 169 -8.08 -2.58 8.41
N TRP A 170 -8.84 -2.02 7.47
CA TRP A 170 -9.01 -2.60 6.12
C TRP A 170 -7.77 -2.50 5.24
N GLN A 171 -6.83 -1.61 5.56
CA GLN A 171 -5.55 -1.46 4.84
C GLN A 171 -4.39 -2.26 5.48
N LEU A 172 -4.61 -2.81 6.68
CA LEU A 172 -3.60 -3.54 7.45
C LEU A 172 -2.95 -4.73 6.70
N PRO A 173 -3.67 -5.54 5.90
CA PRO A 173 -3.05 -6.60 5.10
C PRO A 173 -2.04 -6.06 4.08
N VAL A 174 -2.37 -4.94 3.41
CA VAL A 174 -1.52 -4.29 2.42
C VAL A 174 -0.31 -3.63 3.10
N ILE A 175 -0.50 -2.99 4.25
CA ILE A 175 0.58 -2.41 5.05
C ILE A 175 1.60 -3.49 5.46
N PHE A 176 1.13 -4.63 5.97
CA PHE A 176 2.03 -5.72 6.32
C PHE A 176 2.76 -6.32 5.11
N LEU A 177 2.06 -6.50 3.98
CA LEU A 177 2.66 -7.01 2.76
C LEU A 177 3.77 -6.07 2.25
N THR A 178 3.47 -4.79 2.15
CA THR A 178 4.42 -3.77 1.67
C THR A 178 5.62 -3.64 2.61
N THR A 179 5.39 -3.68 3.93
CA THR A 179 6.49 -3.70 4.92
C THR A 179 7.35 -4.95 4.77
N ALA A 180 6.75 -6.12 4.54
CA ALA A 180 7.48 -7.37 4.28
C ALA A 180 8.32 -7.29 3.01
N THR A 181 7.78 -6.72 1.92
CA THR A 181 8.52 -6.50 0.67
C THR A 181 9.70 -5.55 0.86
N VAL A 182 9.53 -4.46 1.61
CA VAL A 182 10.63 -3.54 1.92
C VAL A 182 11.70 -4.23 2.75
N ALA A 183 11.30 -4.98 3.79
CA ALA A 183 12.23 -5.77 4.59
C ALA A 183 13.01 -6.78 3.74
N MET A 184 12.35 -7.42 2.75
CA MET A 184 12.99 -8.33 1.80
C MET A 184 14.04 -7.62 0.93
N ILE A 185 13.70 -6.47 0.34
CA ILE A 185 14.61 -5.71 -0.51
C ILE A 185 15.84 -5.29 0.29
N VAL A 186 15.63 -4.73 1.48
CA VAL A 186 16.73 -4.34 2.38
C VAL A 186 17.57 -5.55 2.77
N GLY A 187 16.94 -6.67 3.11
CA GLY A 187 17.62 -7.93 3.45
C GLY A 187 18.49 -8.44 2.31
N MET A 188 18.01 -8.38 1.06
CA MET A 188 18.80 -8.75 -0.13
C MET A 188 20.01 -7.85 -0.30
N PHE A 189 19.86 -6.52 -0.19
CA PHE A 189 20.99 -5.59 -0.28
C PHE A 189 22.03 -5.85 0.81
N LEU A 190 21.60 -6.04 2.06
CA LEU A 190 22.50 -6.34 3.16
C LEU A 190 23.22 -7.69 2.97
N HIS A 191 22.52 -8.72 2.52
CA HIS A 191 23.10 -10.04 2.28
C HIS A 191 24.19 -9.98 1.20
N VAL A 192 23.88 -9.35 0.07
CA VAL A 192 24.76 -9.27 -1.09
C VAL A 192 26.01 -8.42 -0.81
N TRP A 193 25.86 -7.31 -0.09
CA TRP A 193 26.98 -6.43 0.24
C TRP A 193 27.78 -6.88 1.48
N ASN A 194 27.28 -7.86 2.24
CA ASN A 194 28.02 -8.45 3.36
C ASN A 194 29.01 -9.54 2.92
N ALA A 195 28.89 -10.08 1.69
CA ALA A 195 29.76 -11.14 1.20
C ALA A 195 31.18 -10.68 0.78
N PRO A 196 31.37 -9.51 0.12
CA PRO A 196 32.71 -9.06 -0.27
C PRO A 196 33.52 -8.55 0.92
N SER A 197 34.73 -9.08 1.11
CA SER A 197 35.67 -8.60 2.13
C SER A 197 36.52 -7.39 1.68
N GLY A 198 36.43 -7.01 0.40
CA GLY A 198 37.10 -5.85 -0.19
C GLY A 198 36.61 -5.55 -1.60
N LEU A 199 37.00 -4.40 -2.16
CA LEU A 199 36.60 -3.95 -3.50
C LEU A 199 37.50 -4.51 -4.61
N ASN A 200 37.78 -5.81 -4.57
CA ASN A 200 38.60 -6.46 -5.59
C ASN A 200 37.70 -7.03 -6.69
N TRP A 201 37.78 -6.49 -7.90
CA TRP A 201 36.98 -6.96 -9.05
C TRP A 201 37.27 -8.42 -9.45
N ALA A 202 38.41 -8.97 -9.00
CA ALA A 202 38.71 -10.39 -9.18
C ALA A 202 37.83 -11.32 -8.32
N ASP A 203 37.21 -10.81 -7.24
CA ASP A 203 36.32 -11.57 -6.37
C ASP A 203 34.93 -11.73 -7.04
N ASP A 204 34.48 -12.98 -7.14
CA ASP A 204 33.18 -13.30 -7.72
C ASP A 204 32.02 -12.72 -6.88
N ASN A 205 32.22 -12.55 -5.57
CA ASN A 205 31.22 -11.90 -4.69
C ASN A 205 31.00 -10.43 -5.05
N VAL A 206 32.07 -9.71 -5.43
CA VAL A 206 31.97 -8.30 -5.87
C VAL A 206 31.20 -8.21 -7.18
N LYS A 207 31.42 -9.14 -8.12
CA LYS A 207 30.69 -9.17 -9.40
C LYS A 207 29.20 -9.41 -9.17
N VAL A 208 28.85 -10.37 -8.32
CA VAL A 208 27.45 -10.64 -7.93
C VAL A 208 26.83 -9.39 -7.32
N ALA A 209 27.54 -8.71 -6.41
CA ALA A 209 27.02 -7.53 -5.72
C ALA A 209 26.74 -6.35 -6.65
N VAL A 210 27.64 -6.09 -7.59
CA VAL A 210 27.48 -5.02 -8.58
C VAL A 210 26.35 -5.34 -9.55
N VAL A 211 26.30 -6.56 -10.10
CA VAL A 211 25.26 -6.98 -11.05
C VAL A 211 23.87 -6.94 -10.38
N PHE A 212 23.75 -7.48 -9.17
CA PHE A 212 22.52 -7.42 -8.37
C PHE A 212 22.08 -5.97 -8.16
N SER A 213 23.00 -5.08 -7.74
CA SER A 213 22.66 -3.69 -7.46
C SER A 213 22.19 -2.93 -8.69
N VAL A 214 22.81 -3.16 -9.86
CA VAL A 214 22.38 -2.55 -11.13
C VAL A 214 20.96 -3.00 -11.49
N VAL A 215 20.70 -4.31 -11.45
CA VAL A 215 19.37 -4.85 -11.78
C VAL A 215 18.31 -4.37 -10.77
N ALA A 216 18.65 -4.34 -9.49
CA ALA A 216 17.74 -3.88 -8.44
C ALA A 216 17.40 -2.39 -8.60
N VAL A 217 18.40 -1.52 -8.82
CA VAL A 217 18.17 -0.08 -9.01
C VAL A 217 17.36 0.19 -10.28
N LEU A 218 17.65 -0.49 -11.39
CA LEU A 218 16.87 -0.36 -12.62
C LEU A 218 15.42 -0.82 -12.42
N SER A 219 15.20 -1.96 -11.77
CA SER A 219 13.86 -2.49 -11.50
C SER A 219 13.06 -1.55 -10.59
N ILE A 220 13.68 -1.04 -9.53
CA ILE A 220 13.08 -0.06 -8.62
C ILE A 220 12.74 1.24 -9.39
N GLY A 221 13.65 1.73 -10.22
CA GLY A 221 13.44 2.93 -11.05
C GLY A 221 12.28 2.78 -12.02
N ILE A 222 12.21 1.66 -12.75
CA ILE A 222 11.12 1.35 -13.69
C ILE A 222 9.79 1.21 -12.95
N PHE A 223 9.78 0.50 -11.81
CA PHE A 223 8.59 0.36 -10.97
C PHE A 223 8.02 1.72 -10.58
N PHE A 224 8.85 2.63 -10.06
CA PHE A 224 8.39 3.96 -9.66
C PHE A 224 8.01 4.86 -10.85
N ALA A 225 8.70 4.75 -11.98
CA ALA A 225 8.30 5.46 -13.20
C ALA A 225 6.89 5.02 -13.67
N GLY A 226 6.60 3.72 -13.57
CA GLY A 226 5.27 3.17 -13.83
C GLY A 226 4.22 3.77 -12.88
N GLN A 227 4.49 3.77 -11.57
CA GLN A 227 3.57 4.35 -10.58
C GLN A 227 3.34 5.85 -10.81
N ALA A 228 4.39 6.60 -11.13
CA ALA A 228 4.27 8.03 -11.41
C ALA A 228 3.44 8.33 -12.67
N THR A 229 3.39 7.40 -13.62
CA THR A 229 2.60 7.54 -14.86
C THR A 229 1.11 7.28 -14.62
N MET A 230 0.77 6.45 -13.63
CA MET A 230 -0.62 6.11 -13.29
C MET A 230 -1.24 7.04 -12.24
N TYR A 231 -0.48 8.00 -11.71
CA TYR A 231 -0.98 8.96 -10.74
C TYR A 231 -1.83 10.04 -11.44
N VAL A 232 -3.13 10.06 -11.16
CA VAL A 232 -4.05 11.13 -11.56
C VAL A 232 -4.04 12.18 -10.44
N PRO A 233 -3.63 13.44 -10.70
CA PRO A 233 -3.70 14.50 -9.70
C PRO A 233 -5.16 14.85 -9.38
N ASP A 234 -5.50 14.96 -8.09
CA ASP A 234 -6.85 15.32 -7.60
C ASP A 234 -7.33 16.71 -8.10
N ASP A 235 -6.42 17.55 -8.61
CA ASP A 235 -6.69 18.92 -9.07
C ASP A 235 -7.36 19.00 -10.48
N GLU A 236 -7.60 17.88 -11.18
CA GLU A 236 -8.21 17.88 -12.53
C GLU A 236 -9.71 17.49 -12.60
N VAL A 237 -10.36 17.25 -11.45
CA VAL A 237 -11.76 16.76 -11.40
C VAL A 237 -12.74 17.77 -10.76
N GLU A 238 -12.38 19.05 -10.66
CA GLU A 238 -13.33 20.12 -10.31
C GLU A 238 -14.00 20.76 -11.54
#